data_AF-A0A529YCI9-F1
#
_entry.id   AF-A0A529YCI9-F1
#
_cell.length_a   1.000
_cell.length_b   1.000
_cell.length_c   1.000
_cell.angle_alpha   90.00
_cell.angle_beta   90.00
_cell.angle_gamma   90.00
#
_symmetry.space_group_name_H-M   'P 1'
#
loop_
_entity.id
_entity.type
_entity.pdbx_description
1 polymer ?
#
loop_
_entity_poly.entity_id
_entity_poly.type
_entity_poly.pdbx_seq_one_letter_code
_entity_poly.pdbx_strand_id
1 'polypeptide(L)'
;VAMQGLGALEYVLYGDGAETLAGKDEPYRCAYGEAVAGNVETMAGEVRDAWQKPDGFASLWANPGPKNPLYRDGNEAVTELVGVFINELDMIRDVRLKGFLGAKPDADKPKQAIYWRSRNTAASLAGNLSGIDRLFQASKLGDALPADAQWVAESIHIQLTNGVTTAKSIPGPINKALADPALRDKLEHFALITSSLSTLIGTRMTAEFGLTAGFSSLDGD
;
A
#
# COMPACT_ATOMS: atom_id res chain seq x y z
N VAL A 1 -3.85 -9.23 -15.60
CA VAL A 1 -3.33 -10.38 -16.39
C VAL A 1 -2.33 -11.15 -15.54
N ALA A 2 -2.51 -12.46 -15.34
CA ALA A 2 -1.68 -13.29 -14.44
C ALA A 2 -0.28 -13.64 -14.98
N MET A 3 0.06 -13.17 -16.19
CA MET A 3 1.31 -13.48 -16.91
C MET A 3 2.31 -12.31 -16.93
N GLN A 4 2.16 -11.31 -16.07
CA GLN A 4 3.07 -10.16 -15.99
C GLN A 4 3.08 -9.50 -14.61
N GLY A 5 3.98 -8.55 -14.42
CA GLY A 5 4.13 -7.78 -13.18
C GLY A 5 4.88 -8.53 -12.08
N LEU A 6 4.97 -7.90 -10.90
CA LEU A 6 5.78 -8.40 -9.79
C LEU A 6 5.35 -9.79 -9.28
N GLY A 7 4.06 -10.14 -9.34
CA GLY A 7 3.58 -11.47 -8.96
C GLY A 7 4.02 -12.57 -9.93
N ALA A 8 4.07 -12.27 -11.24
CA ALA A 8 4.60 -13.20 -12.23
C ALA A 8 6.11 -13.36 -12.06
N LEU A 9 6.83 -12.26 -11.83
CA LEU A 9 8.27 -12.29 -11.55
C LEU A 9 8.58 -13.07 -10.28
N GLU A 10 7.78 -12.92 -9.21
CA GLU A 10 7.91 -13.70 -7.99
C GLU A 10 7.76 -15.21 -8.28
N TYR A 11 6.78 -15.60 -9.11
CA TYR A 11 6.62 -17.00 -9.48
C TYR A 11 7.84 -17.52 -10.25
N VAL A 12 8.38 -16.76 -11.20
CA VAL A 12 9.60 -17.14 -11.93
C VAL A 12 10.78 -17.36 -10.96
N LEU A 13 10.95 -16.48 -9.98
CA LEU A 13 12.10 -16.48 -9.08
C LEU A 13 11.96 -17.42 -7.86
N TYR A 14 10.74 -17.72 -7.41
CA TYR A 14 10.48 -18.43 -6.15
C TYR A 14 9.37 -19.49 -6.22
N GLY A 15 8.70 -19.62 -7.36
CA GLY A 15 7.68 -20.66 -7.58
C GLY A 15 8.29 -22.01 -7.93
N ASP A 16 7.42 -22.99 -8.19
CA ASP A 16 7.83 -24.34 -8.56
C ASP A 16 8.76 -24.29 -9.80
N GLY A 17 9.88 -25.02 -9.75
CA GLY A 17 10.91 -25.00 -10.80
C GLY A 17 11.84 -23.79 -10.74
N ALA A 18 11.85 -22.99 -9.67
CA ALA A 18 12.80 -21.88 -9.53
C ALA A 18 14.24 -22.36 -9.31
N GLU A 19 14.43 -23.56 -8.75
CA GLU A 19 15.73 -24.18 -8.48
C GLU A 19 16.56 -24.44 -9.75
N THR A 20 15.90 -24.57 -10.90
CA THR A 20 16.56 -24.79 -12.20
C THR A 20 16.86 -23.49 -12.94
N LEU A 21 16.45 -22.33 -12.42
CA LEU A 21 16.56 -21.02 -13.10
C LEU A 21 18.01 -20.64 -13.43
N ALA A 22 18.96 -20.99 -12.56
CA ALA A 22 20.39 -20.75 -12.79
C ALA A 22 21.05 -21.80 -13.70
N GLY A 23 20.32 -22.87 -14.03
CA GLY A 23 20.77 -23.93 -14.92
C GLY A 23 20.71 -23.50 -16.39
N LYS A 24 21.62 -24.05 -17.21
CA LYS A 24 21.62 -23.81 -18.66
C LYS A 24 20.48 -24.53 -19.40
N ASP A 25 19.79 -25.44 -18.71
CA ASP A 25 18.79 -26.33 -19.28
C ASP A 25 17.37 -25.73 -19.32
N GLU A 26 17.15 -24.55 -18.71
CA GLU A 26 15.84 -23.88 -18.63
C GLU A 26 15.87 -22.45 -19.22
N PRO A 27 16.30 -22.28 -20.49
CA PRO A 27 16.47 -20.96 -21.11
C PRO A 27 15.15 -20.18 -21.22
N TYR A 28 14.01 -20.86 -21.34
CA TYR A 28 12.71 -20.22 -21.46
C TYR A 28 12.30 -19.48 -20.18
N ARG A 29 12.49 -20.10 -19.00
CA ARG A 29 12.11 -19.49 -17.73
C ARG A 29 12.94 -18.23 -17.45
N CYS A 30 14.23 -18.29 -17.74
CA CYS A 30 15.13 -17.14 -17.62
C CYS A 30 14.73 -16.01 -18.57
N ALA A 31 14.55 -16.31 -19.87
CA ALA A 31 14.13 -15.32 -20.87
C ALA A 31 12.75 -14.70 -20.54
N TYR A 32 11.82 -15.51 -20.03
CA TYR A 32 10.52 -15.02 -19.58
C TYR A 32 10.66 -14.10 -18.35
N GLY A 33 11.51 -14.46 -17.38
CA GLY A 33 11.83 -13.61 -16.25
C GLY A 33 12.41 -12.25 -16.65
N GLU A 34 13.33 -12.24 -17.60
CA GLU A 34 13.92 -11.03 -18.19
C GLU A 34 12.85 -10.17 -18.88
N ALA A 35 11.97 -10.77 -19.69
CA ALA A 35 10.88 -10.06 -20.34
C ALA A 35 9.90 -9.43 -19.33
N VAL A 36 9.51 -10.16 -18.28
CA VAL A 36 8.65 -9.62 -17.22
C VAL A 36 9.33 -8.48 -16.48
N ALA A 37 10.63 -8.61 -16.15
CA ALA A 37 11.39 -7.57 -15.47
C ALA A 37 11.53 -6.30 -16.34
N GLY A 38 11.86 -6.44 -17.62
CA GLY A 38 11.94 -5.33 -18.57
C GLY A 38 10.61 -4.60 -18.74
N ASN A 39 9.48 -5.33 -18.74
CA ASN A 39 8.16 -4.71 -18.77
C ASN A 39 7.86 -3.93 -17.47
N VAL A 40 8.24 -4.46 -16.30
CA VAL A 40 8.10 -3.74 -15.02
C VAL A 40 8.95 -2.48 -15.00
N GLU A 41 10.20 -2.54 -15.49
CA GLU A 41 11.07 -1.37 -15.63
C GLU A 41 10.45 -0.32 -16.56
N THR A 42 9.93 -0.74 -17.71
CA THR A 42 9.28 0.14 -18.68
C THR A 42 8.09 0.87 -18.06
N MET A 43 7.16 0.14 -17.43
CA MET A 43 6.00 0.75 -16.77
C MET A 43 6.41 1.70 -15.64
N ALA A 44 7.42 1.33 -14.83
CA ALA A 44 7.90 2.20 -13.76
C ALA A 44 8.53 3.48 -14.32
N GLY A 45 9.26 3.39 -15.44
CA GLY A 45 9.80 4.52 -16.18
C GLY A 45 8.70 5.43 -16.73
N GLU A 46 7.70 4.87 -17.38
CA GLU A 46 6.56 5.60 -17.93
C GLU A 46 5.77 6.35 -16.84
N VAL A 47 5.52 5.71 -15.70
CA VAL A 47 4.86 6.35 -14.54
C VAL A 47 5.72 7.51 -14.03
N ARG A 48 7.03 7.29 -13.80
CA ARG A 48 7.95 8.36 -13.37
C ARG A 48 7.92 9.54 -14.34
N ASP A 49 8.03 9.27 -15.64
CA ASP A 49 8.13 10.30 -16.66
C ASP A 49 6.80 11.08 -16.80
N ALA A 50 5.66 10.39 -16.73
CA ALA A 50 4.34 11.03 -16.71
C ALA A 50 4.11 11.93 -15.49
N TRP A 51 4.70 11.56 -14.34
CA TRP A 51 4.66 12.37 -13.13
C TRP A 51 5.59 13.60 -13.21
N GLN A 52 6.82 13.43 -13.71
CA GLN A 52 7.89 14.42 -13.60
C GLN A 52 7.99 15.42 -14.75
N LYS A 53 7.37 15.15 -15.91
CA LYS A 53 7.42 16.09 -17.04
C LYS A 53 6.85 17.47 -16.65
N PRO A 54 7.24 18.58 -17.33
CA PRO A 54 6.87 19.94 -16.92
C PRO A 54 5.35 20.20 -16.80
N ASP A 55 4.55 19.53 -17.63
CA ASP A 55 3.09 19.52 -17.63
C ASP A 55 2.51 18.21 -17.04
N GLY A 56 3.33 17.50 -16.27
CA GLY A 56 3.03 16.20 -15.70
C GLY A 56 2.18 16.29 -14.45
N PHE A 57 1.78 15.12 -13.96
CA PHE A 57 0.82 15.03 -12.87
C PHE A 57 1.28 15.78 -11.60
N ALA A 58 2.57 15.71 -11.24
CA ALA A 58 3.09 16.44 -10.07
C ALA A 58 2.97 17.96 -10.23
N SER A 59 3.26 18.49 -11.44
CA SER A 59 3.15 19.92 -11.74
C SER A 59 1.69 20.39 -11.69
N LEU A 60 0.78 19.60 -12.26
CA LEU A 60 -0.66 19.88 -12.22
C LEU A 60 -1.20 19.82 -10.79
N TRP A 61 -0.83 18.81 -10.00
CA TRP A 61 -1.29 18.71 -8.61
C TRP A 61 -0.77 19.86 -7.74
N ALA A 62 0.51 20.24 -7.89
CA ALA A 62 1.10 21.32 -7.11
C ALA A 62 0.58 22.73 -7.45
N ASN A 63 -0.07 22.92 -8.61
CA ASN A 63 -0.51 24.22 -9.11
C ASN A 63 -2.00 24.23 -9.49
N PRO A 64 -2.92 24.04 -8.52
CA PRO A 64 -4.35 24.10 -8.79
C PRO A 64 -4.77 25.49 -9.30
N GLY A 65 -5.83 25.53 -10.11
CA GLY A 65 -6.39 26.81 -10.60
C GLY A 65 -7.40 26.68 -11.73
N PRO A 66 -8.04 27.78 -12.17
CA PRO A 66 -9.15 27.73 -13.13
C PRO A 66 -8.84 27.13 -14.50
N LYS A 67 -7.55 27.07 -14.87
CA LYS A 67 -7.07 26.49 -16.14
C LYS A 67 -6.44 25.10 -15.96
N ASN A 68 -6.38 24.60 -14.73
CA ASN A 68 -5.85 23.29 -14.42
C ASN A 68 -6.91 22.22 -14.77
N PRO A 69 -6.57 21.18 -15.54
CA PRO A 69 -7.53 20.16 -15.95
C PRO A 69 -7.90 19.17 -14.83
N LEU A 70 -7.13 19.09 -13.74
CA LEU A 70 -7.33 18.12 -12.65
C LEU A 70 -7.93 18.76 -11.40
N TYR A 71 -7.39 19.90 -10.95
CA TYR A 71 -7.79 20.53 -9.69
C TYR A 71 -8.00 22.03 -9.89
N ARG A 72 -9.24 22.49 -9.73
CA ARG A 72 -9.66 23.88 -9.90
C ARG A 72 -9.20 24.79 -8.77
N ASP A 73 -9.01 24.22 -7.59
CA ASP A 73 -8.51 24.93 -6.40
C ASP A 73 -7.72 24.00 -5.46
N GLY A 74 -7.17 24.60 -4.40
CA GLY A 74 -6.37 23.87 -3.41
C GLY A 74 -7.18 22.88 -2.57
N ASN A 75 -8.49 23.08 -2.41
CA ASN A 75 -9.33 22.16 -1.65
C ASN A 75 -9.52 20.86 -2.42
N GLU A 76 -9.72 20.92 -3.74
CA GLU A 76 -9.77 19.71 -4.59
C GLU A 76 -8.44 18.93 -4.53
N ALA A 77 -7.30 19.62 -4.59
CA ALA A 77 -5.98 19.00 -4.49
C ALA A 77 -5.73 18.32 -3.12
N VAL A 78 -6.14 18.96 -2.02
CA VAL A 78 -6.04 18.39 -0.67
C VAL A 78 -7.02 17.23 -0.48
N THR A 79 -8.23 17.35 -1.03
CA THR A 79 -9.25 16.29 -0.98
C THR A 79 -8.74 15.03 -1.65
N GLU A 80 -8.12 15.14 -2.82
CA GLU A 80 -7.50 13.99 -3.50
C GLU A 80 -6.43 13.33 -2.62
N LEU A 81 -5.58 14.14 -1.99
CA LEU A 81 -4.48 13.60 -1.16
C LEU A 81 -5.02 12.85 0.06
N VAL A 82 -6.08 13.36 0.69
CA VAL A 82 -6.77 12.66 1.78
C VAL A 82 -7.42 11.37 1.26
N GLY A 83 -8.01 11.40 0.07
CA GLY A 83 -8.54 10.23 -0.62
C GLY A 83 -7.49 9.14 -0.86
N VAL A 84 -6.27 9.52 -1.28
CA VAL A 84 -5.14 8.58 -1.43
C VAL A 84 -4.86 7.84 -0.12
N PHE A 85 -4.82 8.53 1.02
CA PHE A 85 -4.57 7.87 2.31
C PHE A 85 -5.67 6.88 2.69
N ILE A 86 -6.93 7.26 2.53
CA ILE A 86 -8.08 6.41 2.85
C ILE A 86 -8.08 5.16 1.97
N ASN A 87 -7.97 5.35 0.66
CA ASN A 87 -7.99 4.28 -0.32
C ASN A 87 -6.83 3.29 -0.11
N GLU A 88 -5.62 3.78 0.15
CA GLU A 88 -4.46 2.91 0.40
C GLU A 88 -4.63 2.12 1.71
N LEU A 89 -5.14 2.72 2.78
CA LEU A 89 -5.39 2.01 4.05
C LEU A 89 -6.46 0.93 3.90
N ASP A 90 -7.53 1.20 3.16
CA ASP A 90 -8.59 0.23 2.89
C ASP A 90 -8.09 -0.89 1.97
N MET A 91 -7.30 -0.57 0.93
CA MET A 91 -6.64 -1.58 0.08
C MET A 91 -5.70 -2.48 0.88
N ILE A 92 -4.90 -1.92 1.79
CA ILE A 92 -4.01 -2.70 2.66
C ILE A 92 -4.82 -3.63 3.56
N ARG A 93 -5.85 -3.11 4.22
CA ARG A 93 -6.67 -3.85 5.18
C ARG A 93 -7.50 -4.93 4.50
N ASP A 94 -8.32 -4.54 3.53
CA ASP A 94 -9.40 -5.38 3.01
C ASP A 94 -8.94 -6.28 1.87
N VAL A 95 -7.97 -5.84 1.08
CA VAL A 95 -7.44 -6.63 -0.04
C VAL A 95 -6.14 -7.34 0.35
N ARG A 96 -5.14 -6.59 0.80
CA ARG A 96 -3.80 -7.17 1.00
C ARG A 96 -3.71 -8.07 2.23
N LEU A 97 -4.41 -7.71 3.32
CA LEU A 97 -4.39 -8.45 4.58
C LEU A 97 -5.56 -9.43 4.68
N LYS A 98 -6.82 -8.95 4.67
CA LYS A 98 -8.01 -9.82 4.77
C LYS A 98 -8.19 -10.76 3.58
N GLY A 99 -7.51 -10.51 2.47
CA GLY A 99 -7.43 -11.46 1.36
C GLY A 99 -6.83 -12.82 1.77
N PHE A 100 -6.00 -12.87 2.82
CA PHE A 100 -5.45 -14.13 3.31
C PHE A 100 -5.67 -14.39 4.82
N LEU A 101 -5.90 -13.34 5.61
CA LEU A 101 -6.22 -13.45 7.04
C LEU A 101 -7.74 -13.59 7.21
N GLY A 102 -8.18 -14.80 7.56
CA GLY A 102 -9.58 -15.08 7.84
C GLY A 102 -10.03 -14.50 9.18
N ALA A 103 -11.35 -14.42 9.40
CA ALA A 103 -11.91 -14.04 10.70
C ALA A 103 -11.58 -15.06 11.82
N LYS A 104 -11.18 -16.27 11.44
CA LYS A 104 -10.77 -17.36 12.31
C LYS A 104 -9.61 -18.13 11.66
N PRO A 105 -8.76 -18.83 12.44
CA PRO A 105 -7.59 -19.54 11.89
C PRO A 105 -7.91 -20.57 10.79
N ASP A 106 -9.06 -21.24 10.87
CA ASP A 106 -9.52 -22.22 9.88
C ASP A 106 -9.92 -21.60 8.53
N ALA A 107 -10.18 -20.29 8.52
CA ALA A 107 -10.52 -19.52 7.32
C ALA A 107 -9.31 -18.85 6.65
N ASP A 108 -8.10 -19.00 7.20
CA ASP A 108 -6.89 -18.40 6.65
C ASP A 108 -6.51 -19.03 5.29
N LYS A 109 -6.05 -18.18 4.36
CA LYS A 109 -5.72 -18.56 2.97
C LYS A 109 -4.28 -18.17 2.63
N PRO A 110 -3.26 -18.82 3.21
CA PRO A 110 -1.86 -18.41 3.07
C PRO A 110 -1.37 -18.23 1.63
N LYS A 111 -1.87 -19.03 0.68
CA LYS A 111 -1.48 -18.95 -0.74
C LYS A 111 -2.09 -17.75 -1.49
N GLN A 112 -3.03 -17.02 -0.88
CA GLN A 112 -3.58 -15.77 -1.41
C GLN A 112 -2.78 -14.54 -0.96
N ALA A 113 -1.89 -14.69 0.03
CA ALA A 113 -1.06 -13.59 0.50
C ALA A 113 -0.08 -13.15 -0.59
N ILE A 114 -0.07 -11.85 -0.93
CA ILE A 114 0.89 -11.34 -1.91
C ILE A 114 2.32 -11.59 -1.39
N TYR A 115 3.18 -12.07 -2.28
CA TYR A 115 4.58 -12.39 -2.00
C TYR A 115 4.85 -13.55 -1.02
N TRP A 116 3.92 -14.51 -0.92
CA TRP A 116 4.10 -15.65 -0.03
C TRP A 116 5.23 -16.60 -0.44
N ARG A 117 5.55 -16.71 -1.74
CA ARG A 117 6.58 -17.63 -2.27
C ARG A 117 7.97 -17.11 -1.92
N SER A 118 8.17 -15.81 -2.12
CA SER A 118 9.42 -15.14 -1.77
C SER A 118 9.54 -14.78 -0.29
N ARG A 119 8.54 -15.13 0.53
CA ARG A 119 8.46 -14.82 1.97
C ARG A 119 8.46 -13.31 2.27
N ASN A 120 7.99 -12.48 1.33
CA ASN A 120 7.97 -11.02 1.47
C ASN A 120 6.61 -10.42 1.85
N THR A 121 5.61 -11.24 2.20
CA THR A 121 4.27 -10.74 2.59
C THR A 121 4.35 -9.68 3.70
N ALA A 122 5.00 -10.01 4.82
CA ALA A 122 5.12 -9.09 5.96
C ALA A 122 5.97 -7.85 5.62
N ALA A 123 7.06 -8.04 4.87
CA ALA A 123 7.88 -6.93 4.38
C ALA A 123 7.08 -5.97 3.47
N SER A 124 6.19 -6.50 2.64
CA SER A 124 5.37 -5.69 1.76
C SER A 124 4.28 -4.93 2.50
N LEU A 125 3.67 -5.50 3.54
CA LEU A 125 2.71 -4.80 4.40
C LEU A 125 3.41 -3.65 5.16
N ALA A 126 4.61 -3.89 5.68
CA ALA A 126 5.44 -2.86 6.29
C ALA A 126 5.81 -1.76 5.28
N GLY A 127 6.14 -2.14 4.04
CA GLY A 127 6.46 -1.21 2.96
C GLY A 127 5.29 -0.27 2.62
N ASN A 128 4.05 -0.76 2.64
CA ASN A 128 2.89 0.09 2.40
C ASN A 128 2.71 1.17 3.48
N LEU A 129 2.68 0.79 4.76
CA LEU A 129 2.53 1.77 5.84
C LEU A 129 3.73 2.73 5.90
N SER A 130 4.93 2.25 5.58
CA SER A 130 6.11 3.13 5.48
C SER A 130 5.98 4.14 4.34
N GLY A 131 5.38 3.76 3.22
CA GLY A 131 5.09 4.68 2.11
C GLY A 131 4.06 5.75 2.50
N ILE A 132 2.99 5.32 3.17
CA ILE A 132 1.95 6.21 3.70
C ILE A 132 2.55 7.21 4.69
N ASP A 133 3.37 6.77 5.65
CA ASP A 133 4.03 7.65 6.62
C ASP A 133 4.92 8.68 5.94
N ARG A 134 5.73 8.26 4.96
CA ARG A 134 6.57 9.18 4.19
C ARG A 134 5.74 10.23 3.44
N LEU A 135 4.62 9.82 2.84
CA LEU A 135 3.71 10.75 2.17
C LEU A 135 3.05 11.71 3.17
N PHE A 136 2.61 11.22 4.32
CA PHE A 136 1.99 12.02 5.38
C PHE A 136 2.95 13.08 5.94
N GLN A 137 4.20 12.71 6.17
CA GLN A 137 5.23 13.64 6.63
C GLN A 137 5.61 14.67 5.54
N ALA A 138 5.70 14.22 4.28
CA ALA A 138 6.04 15.08 3.16
C ALA A 138 4.92 16.08 2.81
N SER A 139 3.66 15.69 3.01
CA SER A 139 2.51 16.53 2.66
C SER A 139 2.26 17.70 3.60
N LYS A 140 2.80 17.64 4.83
CA LYS A 140 2.60 18.67 5.86
C LYS A 140 1.14 18.88 6.25
N LEU A 141 0.26 17.90 5.96
CA LEU A 141 -1.16 17.96 6.36
C LEU A 141 -1.32 18.03 7.88
N GLY A 142 -0.53 17.27 8.63
CA GLY A 142 -0.57 17.34 10.09
C GLY A 142 -0.24 18.74 10.64
N ASP A 143 0.77 19.39 10.06
CA ASP A 143 1.20 20.74 10.46
C ASP A 143 0.13 21.81 10.15
N ALA A 144 -0.78 21.54 9.21
CA ALA A 144 -1.86 22.43 8.83
C ALA A 144 -3.11 22.33 9.74
N LEU A 145 -3.14 21.38 10.67
CA LEU A 145 -4.25 21.23 11.63
C LEU A 145 -4.24 22.34 12.69
N PRO A 146 -5.43 22.72 13.22
CA PRO A 146 -5.50 23.66 14.34
C PRO A 146 -4.82 23.08 15.59
N ALA A 147 -4.37 23.96 16.49
CA ALA A 147 -3.51 23.60 17.63
C ALA A 147 -4.14 22.55 18.56
N ASP A 148 -5.46 22.59 18.74
CA ASP A 148 -6.24 21.64 19.53
C ASP A 148 -6.48 20.29 18.84
N ALA A 149 -6.19 20.18 17.54
CA ALA A 149 -6.28 18.95 16.76
C ALA A 149 -4.90 18.34 16.41
N GLN A 150 -3.79 18.95 16.81
CA GLN A 150 -2.43 18.45 16.53
C GLN A 150 -2.18 17.01 17.04
N TRP A 151 -2.87 16.60 18.12
CA TRP A 151 -2.82 15.24 18.63
C TRP A 151 -3.28 14.18 17.61
N VAL A 152 -4.13 14.56 16.64
CA VAL A 152 -4.58 13.66 15.55
C VAL A 152 -3.39 13.30 14.66
N ALA A 153 -2.59 14.29 14.27
CA ALA A 153 -1.40 14.08 13.45
C ALA A 153 -0.35 13.23 14.18
N GLU A 154 -0.12 13.51 15.46
CA GLU A 154 0.78 12.71 16.29
C GLU A 154 0.29 11.25 16.40
N SER A 155 -1.01 11.06 16.63
CA SER A 155 -1.62 9.72 16.70
C SER A 155 -1.49 8.96 15.39
N ILE A 156 -1.69 9.62 14.23
CA ILE A 156 -1.50 9.02 12.91
C ILE A 156 -0.06 8.54 12.74
N HIS A 157 0.92 9.39 13.02
CA HIS A 157 2.34 9.03 12.87
C HIS A 157 2.74 7.87 13.80
N ILE A 158 2.31 7.89 15.06
CA ILE A 158 2.56 6.80 16.02
C ILE A 158 1.94 5.49 15.51
N GLN A 159 0.71 5.52 15.02
CA GLN A 159 0.05 4.31 14.52
C GLN A 159 0.71 3.77 13.25
N LEU A 160 1.13 4.63 12.32
CA LEU A 160 1.85 4.21 11.12
C LEU A 160 3.18 3.54 11.47
N THR A 161 4.00 4.15 12.33
CA THR A 161 5.29 3.59 12.77
C THR A 161 5.12 2.29 13.57
N ASN A 162 4.09 2.20 14.42
CA ASN A 162 3.73 0.99 15.13
C ASN A 162 3.27 -0.14 14.18
N GLY A 163 2.49 0.19 13.14
CA GLY A 163 2.06 -0.76 12.12
C GLY A 163 3.25 -1.31 11.32
N VAL A 164 4.18 -0.44 10.91
CA VAL A 164 5.44 -0.83 10.26
C VAL A 164 6.25 -1.78 11.15
N THR A 165 6.40 -1.44 12.42
CA THR A 165 7.14 -2.26 13.40
C THR A 165 6.47 -3.61 13.63
N THR A 166 5.14 -3.62 13.77
CA THR A 166 4.34 -4.83 13.94
C THR A 166 4.54 -5.77 12.76
N ALA A 167 4.38 -5.28 11.53
CA ALA A 167 4.58 -6.08 10.32
C ALA A 167 6.02 -6.62 10.20
N LYS A 168 7.04 -5.79 10.46
CA LYS A 168 8.45 -6.22 10.43
C LYS A 168 8.78 -7.30 11.48
N SER A 169 8.00 -7.37 12.56
CA SER A 169 8.20 -8.34 13.63
C SER A 169 7.61 -9.73 13.35
N ILE A 170 7.04 -9.95 12.16
CA ILE A 170 6.47 -11.22 11.70
C ILE A 170 7.51 -11.92 10.81
N PRO A 171 8.25 -12.92 11.34
CA PRO A 171 9.31 -13.55 10.59
C PRO A 171 8.80 -14.67 9.68
N GLY A 172 9.57 -14.94 8.62
CA GLY A 172 9.46 -16.18 7.86
C GLY A 172 8.21 -16.30 6.97
N PRO A 173 7.90 -17.53 6.53
CA PRO A 173 6.78 -17.80 5.62
C PRO A 173 5.42 -17.52 6.25
N ILE A 174 4.51 -16.88 5.51
CA ILE A 174 3.20 -16.47 6.02
C ILE A 174 2.34 -17.63 6.53
N ASN A 175 2.45 -18.82 5.92
CA ASN A 175 1.73 -20.01 6.40
C ASN A 175 2.19 -20.48 7.78
N LYS A 176 3.45 -20.23 8.15
CA LYS A 176 3.96 -20.51 9.49
C LYS A 176 3.54 -19.43 10.48
N ALA A 177 3.53 -18.17 10.06
CA ALA A 177 3.00 -17.07 10.87
C ALA A 177 1.52 -17.24 11.20
N LEU A 178 0.69 -17.68 10.25
CA LEU A 178 -0.74 -17.93 10.49
C LEU A 178 -1.01 -19.13 11.41
N ALA A 179 -0.12 -20.14 11.41
CA ALA A 179 -0.25 -21.31 12.27
C ALA A 179 0.22 -21.06 13.72
N ASP A 180 0.95 -19.97 13.96
CA ASP A 180 1.41 -19.55 15.28
C ASP A 180 0.43 -18.50 15.84
N PRO A 181 -0.27 -18.77 16.95
CA PRO A 181 -1.23 -17.83 17.52
C PRO A 181 -0.63 -16.43 17.78
N ALA A 182 0.58 -16.35 18.33
CA ALA A 182 1.20 -15.07 18.67
C ALA A 182 1.60 -14.26 17.43
N LEU A 183 1.99 -14.92 16.34
CA LEU A 183 2.30 -14.23 15.07
C LEU A 183 1.02 -13.86 14.29
N ARG A 184 -0.02 -14.68 14.38
CA ARG A 184 -1.33 -14.38 13.82
C ARG A 184 -1.98 -13.18 14.52
N ASP A 185 -1.89 -13.10 15.85
CA ASP A 185 -2.37 -11.95 16.63
C ASP A 185 -1.71 -10.63 16.19
N LYS A 186 -0.45 -10.66 15.74
CA LYS A 186 0.21 -9.47 15.17
C LYS A 186 -0.42 -9.03 13.85
N LEU A 187 -0.87 -9.97 13.02
CA LEU A 187 -1.60 -9.65 11.79
C LEU A 187 -2.98 -9.06 12.10
N GLU A 188 -3.66 -9.56 13.13
CA GLU A 188 -4.92 -8.97 13.61
C GLU A 188 -4.70 -7.57 14.19
N HIS A 189 -3.65 -7.38 14.98
CA HIS A 189 -3.28 -6.06 15.49
C HIS A 189 -2.96 -5.10 14.34
N PHE A 190 -2.26 -5.55 13.31
CA PHE A 190 -2.03 -4.74 12.10
C PHE A 190 -3.36 -4.35 11.42
N ALA A 191 -4.34 -5.25 11.36
CA ALA A 191 -5.69 -4.93 10.87
C ALA A 191 -6.35 -3.82 11.70
N LEU A 192 -6.28 -3.91 13.04
CA LEU A 192 -6.82 -2.88 13.94
C LEU A 192 -6.14 -1.52 13.74
N ILE A 193 -4.81 -1.51 13.59
CA ILE A 193 -4.04 -0.29 13.29
C ILE A 193 -4.55 0.35 12.00
N THR A 194 -4.67 -0.42 10.90
CA THR A 194 -5.17 0.13 9.62
C THR A 194 -6.60 0.66 9.72
N SER A 195 -7.48 0.00 10.48
CA SER A 195 -8.85 0.48 10.72
C SER A 195 -8.88 1.78 11.52
N SER A 196 -8.03 1.88 12.56
CA SER A 196 -7.91 3.08 13.36
C SER A 196 -7.35 4.26 12.54
N LEU A 197 -6.35 4.00 11.69
CA LEU A 197 -5.80 4.99 10.76
C LEU A 197 -6.86 5.49 9.77
N SER A 198 -7.68 4.60 9.19
CA SER A 198 -8.80 5.04 8.32
C SER A 198 -9.77 5.95 9.07
N THR A 199 -10.01 5.71 10.36
CA THR A 199 -10.89 6.57 11.18
C THR A 199 -10.24 7.93 11.50
N LEU A 200 -8.97 7.93 11.89
CA LEU A 200 -8.23 9.16 12.20
C LEU A 200 -8.14 10.07 10.97
N ILE A 201 -7.81 9.50 9.81
CA ILE A 201 -7.65 10.26 8.57
C ILE A 201 -9.02 10.61 7.98
N GLY A 202 -9.90 9.62 7.79
CA GLY A 202 -11.15 9.77 7.06
C GLY A 202 -12.29 10.41 7.84
N THR A 203 -12.23 10.44 9.17
CA THR A 203 -13.24 11.11 10.00
C THR A 203 -12.69 12.29 10.78
N ARG A 204 -11.59 12.12 11.52
CA ARG A 204 -11.11 13.19 12.42
C ARG A 204 -10.41 14.30 11.64
N MET A 205 -9.40 13.94 10.85
CA MET A 205 -8.60 14.91 10.12
C MET A 205 -9.40 15.63 9.01
N THR A 206 -10.25 14.90 8.26
CA THR A 206 -11.16 15.49 7.26
C THR A 206 -12.10 16.53 7.85
N ALA A 207 -12.66 16.28 9.04
CA ALA A 207 -13.54 17.21 9.73
C ALA A 207 -12.84 18.54 10.06
N GLU A 208 -11.58 18.50 10.48
CA GLU A 208 -10.78 19.71 10.75
C GLU A 208 -10.53 20.56 9.49
N PHE A 209 -10.44 19.91 8.32
CA PHE A 209 -10.32 20.60 7.04
C PHE A 209 -11.67 21.07 6.46
N GLY A 210 -12.79 20.83 7.15
CA GLY A 210 -14.13 21.13 6.64
C GLY A 210 -14.50 20.29 5.41
N LEU A 211 -13.83 19.16 5.20
CA LEU A 211 -14.09 18.24 4.10
C LEU A 211 -15.19 17.26 4.54
N THR A 212 -16.26 17.12 3.76
CA THR A 212 -17.32 16.14 4.06
C THR A 212 -16.81 14.73 3.83
N ALA A 213 -16.90 13.87 4.86
CA ALA A 213 -16.65 12.44 4.73
C ALA A 213 -17.70 11.81 3.79
N GLY A 214 -17.28 11.48 2.57
CA GLY A 214 -18.16 10.94 1.53
C GLY A 214 -17.44 10.18 0.42
N PHE A 215 -16.24 9.67 0.66
CA PHE A 215 -15.42 9.02 -0.37
C PHE A 215 -14.89 7.66 0.11
N SER A 216 -15.81 6.73 0.34
CA SER A 216 -15.50 5.30 0.14
C SER A 216 -15.83 5.01 -1.32
N SER A 217 -14.83 4.88 -2.19
CA SER A 217 -15.03 4.44 -3.58
C SER A 217 -15.40 2.96 -3.69
N LEU A 218 -15.67 2.29 -2.57
CA LEU A 218 -16.13 0.90 -2.49
C LEU A 218 -17.65 0.78 -2.26
N ASP A 219 -18.36 1.89 -2.01
CA ASP A 219 -19.83 1.92 -1.86
C ASP A 219 -20.57 2.34 -3.15
N GLY A 220 -19.85 2.51 -4.26
CA GLY A 220 -20.41 2.94 -5.54
C GLY A 220 -19.72 2.26 -6.73
N ASP A 221 -20.00 0.97 -6.90
CA ASP A 221 -20.33 0.25 -8.15
C ASP A 221 -20.32 -1.27 -7.94
#